data_AF-A0AA93L769-F1
#
_entry.id   AF-A0AA93L769-F1
#
_cell.length_a   1.000
_cell.length_b   1.000
_cell.length_c   1.000
_cell.angle_alpha   90.00
_cell.angle_beta   90.00
_cell.angle_gamma   90.00
#
_symmetry.space_group_name_H-M   'P 1'
#
loop_
_entity.id
_entity.type
_entity.pdbx_description
1 polymer ?
#
loop_
_entity_poly.entity_id
_entity_poly.type
_entity_poly.pdbx_seq_one_letter_code
_entity_poly.pdbx_strand_id
1 'polypeptide(L)'
;MWMLLFVALLLAIPTYGLSFLPVVGALVLRTWTDRAPQGGQPAPAAPEARRSAQRPEPKQFAAVPSWAKDASGIERFKSDLLVALPSRGVPSPYVSAIFSREETARLCLASARTAEENGRDFYRQCFAAADFIVRQWNSLHPAEQKKFCDRHF
;
A
#
# COMPACT_ATOMS: atom_id res chain seq x y z
N MET A 1 -45.45 -9.62 20.82
CA MET A 1 -44.18 -10.28 21.16
C MET A 1 -43.31 -10.58 19.93
N TRP A 2 -43.88 -11.02 18.80
CA TRP A 2 -43.12 -11.34 17.58
C TRP A 2 -42.45 -10.15 16.87
N MET A 3 -43.02 -8.94 16.91
CA MET A 3 -42.39 -7.76 16.28
C MET A 3 -41.05 -7.35 16.91
N LEU A 4 -40.87 -7.54 18.22
CA LEU A 4 -39.62 -7.19 18.90
C LEU A 4 -38.47 -8.14 18.52
N LEU A 5 -38.79 -9.40 18.19
CA LEU A 5 -37.81 -10.39 17.72
C LEU A 5 -37.25 -10.01 16.34
N PHE A 6 -38.07 -9.48 15.42
CA PHE A 6 -37.59 -9.02 14.11
C PHE A 6 -36.71 -7.77 14.21
N VAL A 7 -37.04 -6.84 15.12
CA VAL A 7 -36.22 -5.65 15.37
C VAL A 7 -34.88 -6.03 16.01
N ALA A 8 -34.88 -6.95 16.97
CA ALA A 8 -33.66 -7.49 17.57
C ALA A 8 -32.81 -8.28 16.55
N LEU A 9 -33.43 -9.02 15.63
CA LEU A 9 -32.74 -9.74 14.56
C LEU A 9 -32.11 -8.79 13.53
N LEU A 10 -32.77 -7.69 13.18
CA LEU A 10 -32.22 -6.64 12.31
C LEU A 10 -31.05 -5.88 12.95
N LEU A 11 -31.08 -5.66 14.27
CA LEU A 11 -29.98 -5.04 15.03
C LEU A 11 -28.82 -6.01 15.32
N ALA A 12 -29.07 -7.32 15.30
CA ALA A 12 -28.04 -8.35 15.53
C ALA A 12 -27.23 -8.69 14.28
N ILE A 13 -27.61 -8.20 13.09
CA ILE A 13 -26.75 -8.29 11.91
C ILE A 13 -25.55 -7.38 12.19
N PRO A 14 -24.31 -7.90 12.17
CA PRO A 14 -23.13 -7.08 12.33
C PRO A 14 -23.16 -6.00 11.23
N THR A 15 -23.38 -4.75 11.64
CA THR A 15 -23.28 -3.53 10.83
C THR A 15 -21.83 -3.25 10.43
N TYR A 16 -21.09 -4.30 10.06
CA TYR A 16 -19.72 -4.26 9.56
C TYR A 16 -19.67 -4.44 8.03
N GLY A 17 -20.80 -4.24 7.34
CA GLY A 17 -20.89 -4.30 5.87
C GLY A 17 -21.71 -3.20 5.20
N LEU A 18 -22.32 -2.28 5.97
CA LEU A 18 -23.18 -1.22 5.43
C LEU A 18 -22.42 -0.02 4.85
N SER A 19 -21.10 0.05 5.04
CA SER A 19 -20.25 1.12 4.53
C SER A 19 -19.96 1.03 3.01
N PHE A 20 -20.35 -0.07 2.35
CA PHE A 20 -20.11 -0.28 0.91
C PHE A 20 -21.26 0.18 0.00
N LEU A 21 -22.45 0.44 0.56
CA LEU A 21 -23.61 0.91 -0.21
C LEU A 21 -23.42 2.26 -0.93
N PRO A 22 -22.77 3.30 -0.36
CA PRO A 22 -22.56 4.54 -1.10
C PRO A 22 -21.48 4.40 -2.21
N VAL A 23 -20.53 3.47 -2.04
CA VAL A 23 -19.43 3.27 -3.00
C VAL A 23 -19.91 2.51 -4.23
N VAL A 24 -20.71 1.45 -4.05
CA VAL A 24 -21.32 0.73 -5.17
C VAL A 24 -22.34 1.59 -5.90
N GLY A 25 -23.14 2.38 -5.17
CA GLY A 25 -24.09 3.33 -5.77
C GLY A 25 -23.41 4.39 -6.65
N ALA A 26 -22.29 4.97 -6.18
CA ALA A 26 -21.51 5.93 -6.96
C ALA A 26 -20.84 5.31 -8.21
N LEU A 27 -20.41 4.05 -8.11
CA LEU A 27 -19.79 3.33 -9.23
C LEU A 27 -20.81 2.98 -10.33
N VAL A 28 -22.03 2.59 -9.95
CA VAL A 28 -23.11 2.28 -10.90
C VAL A 28 -23.65 3.55 -11.58
N LEU A 29 -23.78 4.67 -10.85
CA LEU A 29 -24.19 5.94 -11.48
C LEU A 29 -23.20 6.39 -12.56
N ARG A 30 -21.89 6.26 -12.29
CA ARG A 30 -20.83 6.70 -13.21
C ARG A 30 -20.79 5.90 -14.51
N THR A 31 -21.10 4.60 -14.45
CA THR A 31 -21.13 3.73 -15.64
C THR A 31 -22.39 3.90 -16.50
N TRP A 32 -23.46 4.45 -15.93
CA TRP A 32 -24.67 4.79 -16.68
C TRP A 32 -24.56 6.14 -17.40
N THR A 33 -23.87 7.12 -16.83
CA THR A 33 -23.63 8.42 -17.47
C THR A 33 -22.64 8.36 -18.64
N ASP A 34 -21.73 7.38 -18.66
CA ASP A 34 -20.76 7.19 -19.76
C ASP A 34 -21.37 6.53 -21.02
N ARG A 35 -22.62 6.06 -20.95
CA ARG A 35 -23.30 5.35 -22.06
C ARG A 35 -24.40 6.16 -22.76
N ALA A 36 -24.52 7.45 -22.50
CA ALA A 36 -25.39 8.31 -23.30
C ALA A 36 -24.74 8.58 -24.67
N PRO A 37 -25.35 8.19 -25.80
CA PRO A 37 -24.80 8.43 -27.13
C PRO A 37 -24.98 9.90 -27.48
N GLN A 38 -23.91 10.69 -27.45
CA GLN A 38 -23.92 12.04 -28.02
C GLN A 38 -23.88 11.93 -29.55
N GLY A 39 -25.07 11.89 -30.14
CA GLY A 39 -25.25 12.17 -31.55
C GLY A 39 -25.04 13.66 -31.83
N GLY A 40 -24.02 13.95 -32.65
CA GLY A 40 -24.03 15.05 -33.61
C GLY A 40 -23.69 16.46 -33.13
N GLN A 41 -22.41 16.83 -33.21
CA GLN A 41 -22.05 18.14 -33.77
C GLN A 41 -20.61 18.12 -34.35
N PRO A 42 -20.38 18.64 -35.57
CA PRO A 42 -19.14 18.44 -36.31
C PRO A 42 -18.03 19.43 -35.90
N ALA A 43 -16.80 18.93 -35.87
CA ALA A 43 -15.57 19.74 -35.89
C ALA A 43 -15.37 20.36 -37.29
N PRO A 44 -14.62 21.48 -37.44
CA PRO A 44 -13.17 21.32 -37.52
C PRO A 44 -12.37 22.52 -36.98
N ALA A 45 -11.45 22.27 -36.05
CA ALA A 45 -10.16 22.96 -35.97
C ALA A 45 -9.26 22.23 -34.98
N ALA A 46 -8.41 21.34 -35.50
CA ALA A 46 -7.15 20.99 -34.87
C ALA A 46 -6.05 21.53 -35.81
N PRO A 47 -4.78 21.68 -35.38
CA PRO A 47 -4.19 21.25 -34.11
C PRO A 47 -3.25 22.30 -33.47
N GLU A 48 -3.13 22.37 -32.15
CA GLU A 48 -1.80 22.50 -31.52
C GLU A 48 -1.80 21.83 -30.15
N ALA A 49 -1.03 20.74 -30.10
CA ALA A 49 -0.76 19.96 -28.92
C ALA A 49 0.14 20.75 -27.95
N ARG A 50 -0.33 21.01 -26.73
CA ARG A 50 0.50 21.20 -25.53
C ARG A 50 -0.38 21.33 -24.29
N ARG A 51 -1.12 20.27 -23.95
CA ARG A 51 -1.37 19.96 -22.54
C ARG A 51 -0.58 18.73 -22.22
N SER A 52 0.67 18.98 -21.85
CA SER A 52 1.52 18.04 -21.15
C SER A 52 0.65 17.37 -20.09
N ALA A 53 0.36 16.08 -20.31
CA ALA A 53 0.04 15.20 -19.23
C ALA A 53 1.17 15.37 -18.23
N GLN A 54 0.89 16.12 -17.16
CA GLN A 54 1.78 16.25 -16.03
C GLN A 54 1.78 14.86 -15.39
N ARG A 55 2.63 13.99 -15.96
CA ARG A 55 3.22 12.86 -15.26
C ARG A 55 3.59 13.45 -13.89
N PRO A 56 3.12 12.89 -12.76
CA PRO A 56 3.73 13.26 -11.50
C PRO A 56 5.22 13.05 -11.72
N GLU A 57 5.99 14.15 -11.66
CA GLU A 57 7.43 14.07 -11.72
C GLU A 57 7.85 12.97 -10.75
N PRO A 58 8.83 12.12 -11.08
CA PRO A 58 9.36 11.18 -10.12
C PRO A 58 9.81 12.01 -8.92
N LYS A 59 9.00 11.98 -7.86
CA LYS A 59 9.12 12.83 -6.67
C LYS A 59 10.58 12.74 -6.27
N GLN A 60 11.26 13.87 -6.40
CA GLN A 60 12.66 14.06 -6.07
C GLN A 60 12.96 13.27 -4.80
N PHE A 61 13.94 12.37 -4.88
CA PHE A 61 14.54 11.62 -3.77
C PHE A 61 13.62 11.45 -2.57
N ALA A 62 12.83 10.37 -2.56
CA ALA A 62 11.91 10.04 -1.46
C ALA A 62 12.50 10.46 -0.12
N ALA A 63 11.95 11.53 0.46
CA ALA A 63 12.43 12.09 1.71
C ALA A 63 12.49 10.96 2.75
N VAL A 64 13.58 10.87 3.50
CA VAL A 64 13.65 9.88 4.57
C VAL A 64 12.61 10.20 5.65
N PRO A 65 12.05 9.18 6.33
CA PRO A 65 11.11 9.40 7.42
C PRO A 65 11.65 10.35 8.49
N SER A 66 10.79 11.08 9.21
CA SER A 66 11.26 12.10 10.18
C SER A 66 12.14 11.54 11.30
N TRP A 67 11.95 10.28 11.67
CA TRP A 67 12.73 9.54 12.66
C TRP A 67 14.01 8.91 12.08
N ALA A 68 14.21 8.91 10.77
CA ALA A 68 15.40 8.33 10.13
C ALA A 68 16.54 9.36 9.97
N LYS A 69 16.53 10.45 10.75
CA LYS A 69 17.55 11.50 10.74
C LYS A 69 18.83 11.09 11.47
N ASP A 70 18.70 10.13 12.38
CA ASP A 70 19.77 9.64 13.23
C ASP A 70 19.84 8.10 13.17
N ALA A 71 21.01 7.58 13.52
CA ALA A 71 21.25 6.14 13.49
C ALA A 71 20.32 5.38 14.45
N SER A 72 19.91 5.97 15.57
CA SER A 72 19.09 5.28 16.57
C SER A 72 17.68 4.98 16.06
N GLY A 73 17.07 5.93 15.33
CA GLY A 73 15.76 5.71 14.71
C GLY A 73 15.80 4.65 13.61
N ILE A 74 16.87 4.62 12.82
CA ILE A 74 17.08 3.59 11.80
C ILE A 74 17.28 2.21 12.44
N GLU A 75 18.09 2.10 13.48
CA GLU A 75 18.33 0.83 14.16
C GLU A 75 17.08 0.32 14.89
N ARG A 76 16.29 1.20 15.51
CA ARG A 76 14.98 0.84 16.06
C ARG A 76 14.06 0.27 15.00
N PHE A 77 13.96 0.93 13.86
CA PHE A 77 13.13 0.47 12.74
C PHE A 77 13.58 -0.89 12.19
N LYS A 78 14.89 -1.10 12.02
CA LYS A 78 15.44 -2.39 11.61
C LYS A 78 15.14 -3.49 12.64
N SER A 79 15.31 -3.19 13.92
CA SER A 79 15.03 -4.12 15.02
C SER A 79 13.56 -4.55 15.02
N ASP A 80 12.64 -3.60 14.92
CA ASP A 80 11.20 -3.89 14.89
C ASP A 80 10.82 -4.74 13.67
N LEU A 81 11.44 -4.49 12.51
CA LEU A 81 11.23 -5.29 11.31
C LEU A 81 11.81 -6.70 11.42
N LEU A 82 13.01 -6.85 11.99
CA LEU A 82 13.64 -8.16 12.21
C LEU A 82 12.81 -9.05 13.15
N VAL A 83 12.07 -8.46 14.09
CA VAL A 83 11.15 -9.17 14.99
C VAL A 83 9.83 -9.49 14.30
N ALA A 84 9.28 -8.56 13.52
CA ALA A 84 7.94 -8.72 12.94
C ALA A 84 7.90 -9.62 11.69
N LEU A 85 8.93 -9.60 10.85
CA LEU A 85 8.94 -10.28 9.54
C LEU A 85 9.00 -11.83 9.59
N PRO A 86 9.67 -12.46 10.57
CA PRO A 86 9.65 -13.93 10.70
C PRO A 86 8.24 -14.50 10.87
N SER A 87 7.38 -13.83 11.65
CA SER A 87 5.97 -14.23 11.82
C SER A 87 5.14 -14.15 10.53
N ARG A 88 5.66 -13.46 9.50
CA ARG A 88 5.06 -13.29 8.18
C ARG A 88 5.68 -14.21 7.12
N GLY A 89 6.49 -15.18 7.54
CA GLY A 89 7.12 -16.17 6.66
C GLY A 89 8.37 -15.66 5.92
N VAL A 90 8.91 -14.50 6.33
CA VAL A 90 10.14 -13.95 5.74
C VAL A 90 11.34 -14.29 6.63
N PRO A 91 12.36 -15.01 6.12
CA PRO A 91 13.49 -15.42 6.93
C PRO A 91 14.38 -14.22 7.32
N SER A 92 14.85 -14.18 8.57
CA SER A 92 15.70 -13.07 9.07
C SER A 92 16.93 -12.77 8.21
N PRO A 93 17.66 -13.77 7.65
CA PRO A 93 18.76 -13.49 6.72
C PRO A 93 18.36 -12.67 5.49
N TYR A 94 17.13 -12.83 5.00
CA TYR A 94 16.62 -12.03 3.89
C TYR A 94 16.36 -10.59 4.32
N VAL A 95 15.76 -10.40 5.50
CA VAL A 95 15.53 -9.06 6.08
C VAL A 95 16.84 -8.32 6.26
N SER A 96 17.88 -8.97 6.82
CA SER A 96 19.21 -8.38 6.96
C SER A 96 19.82 -7.99 5.60
N ALA A 97 19.64 -8.83 4.57
CA ALA A 97 20.14 -8.56 3.22
C ALA A 97 19.47 -7.34 2.56
N ILE A 98 18.20 -7.07 2.84
CA ILE A 98 17.49 -5.86 2.37
C ILE A 98 18.16 -4.59 2.89
N PHE A 99 18.66 -4.62 4.13
CA PHE A 99 19.37 -3.48 4.73
C PHE A 99 20.85 -3.41 4.38
N SER A 100 21.45 -4.49 3.89
CA SER A 100 22.82 -4.49 3.38
C SER A 100 22.95 -3.87 1.99
N ARG A 101 21.86 -3.81 1.22
CA ARG A 101 21.82 -3.20 -0.11
C ARG A 101 21.19 -1.82 -0.03
N GLU A 102 21.95 -0.79 -0.42
CA GLU A 102 21.55 0.61 -0.31
C GLU A 102 20.22 0.90 -1.02
N GLU A 103 20.04 0.35 -2.22
CA GLU A 103 18.83 0.58 -3.02
C GLU A 103 17.56 0.01 -2.36
N THR A 104 17.60 -1.24 -1.88
CA THR A 104 16.45 -1.86 -1.24
C THR A 104 16.17 -1.27 0.13
N ALA A 105 17.20 -0.87 0.87
CA ALA A 105 17.05 -0.13 2.11
C ALA A 105 16.35 1.22 1.87
N ARG A 106 16.74 1.93 0.79
CA ARG A 106 16.11 3.20 0.40
C ARG A 106 14.65 3.02 0.03
N LEU A 107 14.30 1.97 -0.71
CA LEU A 107 12.90 1.66 -1.06
C LEU A 107 12.07 1.31 0.19
N CYS A 108 12.66 0.58 1.14
CA CYS A 108 12.04 0.28 2.43
C CYS A 108 11.75 1.57 3.21
N LEU A 109 12.72 2.47 3.33
CA LEU A 109 12.52 3.79 3.96
C LEU A 109 11.51 4.66 3.22
N ALA A 110 11.47 4.62 1.89
CA ALA A 110 10.48 5.34 1.10
C ALA A 110 9.04 4.84 1.37
N SER A 111 8.86 3.53 1.59
CA SER A 111 7.56 2.98 1.95
C SER A 111 7.09 3.45 3.35
N ALA A 112 8.01 3.51 4.31
CA ALA A 112 7.74 4.06 5.64
C ALA A 112 7.44 5.57 5.57
N ARG A 113 8.17 6.32 4.73
CA ARG A 113 7.91 7.74 4.49
C ARG A 113 6.52 7.95 3.91
N THR A 114 6.13 7.14 2.93
CA THR A 114 4.81 7.24 2.30
C THR A 114 3.71 7.04 3.35
N ALA A 115 3.89 6.09 4.28
CA ALA A 115 2.97 5.91 5.39
C ALA A 115 2.97 7.14 6.33
N GLU A 116 4.13 7.71 6.63
CA GLU A 116 4.24 8.93 7.44
C GLU A 116 3.52 10.13 6.79
N GLU A 117 3.70 10.35 5.49
CA GLU A 117 3.02 11.41 4.74
C GLU A 117 1.49 11.26 4.77
N ASN A 118 1.01 10.03 4.95
CA ASN A 118 -0.40 9.73 5.17
C ASN A 118 -0.86 9.88 6.63
N GLY A 119 -0.03 10.47 7.50
CA GLY A 119 -0.34 10.69 8.93
C GLY A 119 -0.33 9.41 9.76
N ARG A 120 0.33 8.34 9.30
CA ARG A 120 0.40 7.07 10.03
C ARG A 120 1.42 7.16 11.16
N ASP A 121 1.11 6.51 12.29
CA ASP A 121 2.06 6.35 13.39
C ASP A 121 3.27 5.47 13.01
N PHE A 122 4.32 5.50 13.83
CA PHE A 122 5.55 4.77 13.59
C PHE A 122 5.35 3.25 13.39
N TYR A 123 4.46 2.62 14.16
CA TYR A 123 4.20 1.18 14.01
C TYR A 123 3.53 0.88 12.68
N ARG A 124 2.58 1.72 12.25
CA ARG A 124 1.93 1.63 10.93
C ARG A 124 2.91 1.89 9.79
N GLN A 125 3.92 2.72 9.99
CA GLN A 125 5.01 2.90 9.04
C GLN A 125 5.89 1.64 8.94
N CYS A 126 6.20 0.99 10.09
CA CYS A 126 6.87 -0.31 10.11
C CYS A 126 6.05 -1.39 9.39
N PHE A 127 4.73 -1.40 9.57
CA PHE A 127 3.84 -2.31 8.86
C PHE A 127 3.86 -2.09 7.34
N ALA A 128 3.86 -0.85 6.87
CA ALA A 128 3.96 -0.55 5.43
C ALA A 128 5.28 -1.05 4.83
N ALA A 129 6.38 -0.87 5.57
CA ALA A 129 7.69 -1.41 5.19
C ALA A 129 7.74 -2.94 5.23
N ALA A 130 7.14 -3.56 6.25
CA ALA A 130 7.05 -5.01 6.33
C ALA A 130 6.24 -5.60 5.17
N ASP A 131 5.12 -4.96 4.79
CA ASP A 131 4.31 -5.37 3.64
C ASP A 131 5.10 -5.26 2.33
N PHE A 132 5.91 -4.20 2.17
CA PHE A 132 6.83 -4.07 1.04
C PHE A 132 7.83 -5.22 0.99
N ILE A 133 8.47 -5.56 2.11
CA ILE A 133 9.45 -6.65 2.19
C ILE A 133 8.80 -8.01 1.90
N VAL A 134 7.59 -8.26 2.43
CA VAL A 134 6.84 -9.50 2.15
C VAL A 134 6.49 -9.62 0.67
N ARG A 135 6.08 -8.53 0.02
CA ARG A 135 5.82 -8.54 -1.44
C ARG A 135 7.08 -8.82 -2.24
N GLN A 136 8.20 -8.21 -1.85
CA GLN A 136 9.49 -8.48 -2.48
C GLN A 136 9.89 -9.96 -2.31
N TRP A 137 9.80 -10.49 -1.09
CA TRP A 137 10.06 -11.90 -0.81
C TRP A 137 9.21 -12.83 -1.68
N ASN A 138 7.90 -12.61 -1.72
CA ASN A 138 6.97 -13.43 -2.49
C ASN A 138 7.14 -13.29 -4.01
N SER A 139 7.77 -12.20 -4.48
CA SER A 139 8.08 -11.99 -5.89
C SER A 139 9.37 -12.69 -6.35
N LEU A 140 10.22 -13.13 -5.42
CA LEU A 140 11.44 -13.86 -5.75
C LEU A 140 11.11 -15.24 -6.33
N HIS A 141 11.98 -15.70 -7.23
CA HIS A 141 11.89 -17.07 -7.73
C HIS A 141 12.09 -18.07 -6.56
N PRO A 142 11.36 -19.20 -6.51
CA PRO A 142 11.48 -20.17 -5.40
C PRO A 142 12.90 -20.67 -5.15
N ALA A 143 13.71 -20.79 -6.21
CA ALA A 143 15.13 -21.16 -6.11
C ALA A 143 15.96 -20.11 -5.35
N GLU A 144 15.60 -18.83 -5.40
CA GLU A 144 16.26 -17.77 -4.64
C GLU A 144 15.78 -17.71 -3.20
N GLN A 145 14.48 -17.89 -2.97
CA GLN A 145 13.93 -18.01 -1.62
C GLN A 145 14.62 -19.13 -0.83
N LYS A 146 14.82 -20.29 -1.48
CA LYS A 146 15.51 -21.44 -0.87
C LYS A 146 16.93 -21.11 -0.38
N LYS A 147 17.66 -20.22 -1.07
CA LYS A 147 19.01 -19.79 -0.63
C LYS A 147 19.00 -19.07 0.72
N PHE A 148 17.90 -18.41 1.08
CA PHE A 148 17.77 -17.72 2.37
C PHE A 148 17.21 -18.63 3.47
N CYS A 149 16.47 -19.68 3.11
CA CYS A 149 15.98 -20.69 4.06
C CYS A 149 17.07 -21.71 4.44
N ASP A 150 17.89 -22.13 3.48
CA ASP A 150 18.94 -23.15 3.70
C ASP A 150 20.19 -22.59 4.40
N ARG A 151 20.33 -21.26 4.45
CA ARG A 151 21.35 -20.57 5.26
C ARG A 151 20.97 -20.63 6.73
N HIS A 152 21.17 -21.80 7.33
CA HIS A 152 21.22 -21.95 8.78
C HIS A 152 22.40 -21.13 9.30
N PHE A 153 22.10 -20.09 10.08
CA PHE A 153 23.04 -19.46 11.02
C PHE A 153 22.83 -20.10 12.38
#